data_AF-A0A1D8MRT1-F1
#
_entry.id   AF-A0A1D8MRT1-F1
#
_cell.length_a   1.000
_cell.length_b   1.000
_cell.length_c   1.000
_cell.angle_alpha   90.00
_cell.angle_beta   90.00
_cell.angle_gamma   90.00
#
_symmetry.space_group_name_H-M   'P 1'
#
loop_
_entity.id
_entity.type
_entity.pdbx_description
1 polymer ?
#
loop_
_entity_poly.entity_id
_entity_poly.type
_entity_poly.pdbx_seq_one_letter_code
_entity_poly.pdbx_strand_id
1 'polypeptide(L)'
;MNLNSQDYGIIGGGILLSFLGAFATEAGIINASLAGTITTWLPRITVLTILVGIVFVYLSRDLLGGEIVQNLEVVATGFLIYAVTWWPHKMGYHAEALGGAASSIFGVFTTGAWNVFFHTLTAAVFGLVSFGFYRFWEMSQEVNA
;
A
#
# COMPACT_ATOMS: atom_id res chain seq x y z
N MET A 1 -20.18 -7.88 -10.49
CA MET A 1 -20.17 -6.41 -10.63
C MET A 1 -19.49 -6.07 -11.95
N ASN A 2 -20.14 -5.28 -12.81
CA ASN A 2 -19.51 -4.79 -14.04
C ASN A 2 -18.74 -3.51 -13.71
N LEU A 3 -17.42 -3.54 -13.81
CA LEU A 3 -16.60 -2.32 -13.79
C LEU A 3 -17.02 -1.43 -14.96
N ASN A 4 -17.14 -0.13 -14.72
CA ASN A 4 -17.37 0.82 -15.80
C ASN A 4 -16.06 1.06 -16.59
N SER A 5 -16.14 1.69 -17.76
CA SER A 5 -14.95 1.94 -18.60
C SER A 5 -13.91 2.84 -17.93
N GLN A 6 -14.30 3.69 -16.98
CA GLN A 6 -13.41 4.56 -16.21
C GLN A 6 -12.60 3.75 -15.19
N ASP A 7 -13.22 2.76 -14.54
CA ASP A 7 -12.54 1.88 -13.56
C ASP A 7 -11.40 1.10 -14.21
N TYR A 8 -11.64 0.55 -15.42
CA TYR A 8 -10.59 -0.10 -16.21
C TYR A 8 -9.47 0.86 -16.61
N GLY A 9 -9.81 2.11 -16.92
CA GLY A 9 -8.84 3.16 -17.22
C GLY A 9 -7.94 3.47 -16.03
N ILE A 10 -8.49 3.53 -14.82
CA ILE A 10 -7.74 3.77 -13.57
C ILE A 10 -6.81 2.58 -13.28
N ILE A 11 -7.33 1.36 -13.31
CA ILE A 11 -6.55 0.15 -13.03
C ILE A 11 -5.44 -0.03 -14.09
N GLY A 12 -5.80 0.01 -15.37
CA GLY A 12 -4.86 -0.14 -16.48
C GLY A 12 -3.82 0.98 -16.53
N GLY A 13 -4.23 2.21 -16.27
CA GLY A 13 -3.34 3.37 -16.18
C GLY A 13 -2.33 3.21 -15.04
N GLY A 14 -2.75 2.76 -13.87
CA GLY A 14 -1.85 2.47 -12.74
C GLY A 14 -0.82 1.39 -13.06
N ILE A 15 -1.25 0.29 -13.69
CA ILE A 15 -0.36 -0.78 -14.13
C ILE A 15 0.65 -0.26 -15.16
N LEU A 16 0.18 0.45 -16.18
CA LEU A 16 1.04 1.01 -17.22
C LEU A 16 2.07 1.99 -16.65
N LEU A 17 1.65 2.91 -15.79
CA LEU A 17 2.56 3.86 -15.13
C LEU A 17 3.61 3.14 -14.28
N SER A 18 3.24 2.04 -13.63
CA SER A 18 4.18 1.21 -12.86
C SER A 18 5.24 0.58 -13.77
N PHE A 19 4.85 0.04 -14.92
CA PHE A 19 5.78 -0.49 -15.92
C PHE A 19 6.69 0.58 -16.52
N LEU A 20 6.14 1.75 -16.86
CA LEU A 20 6.91 2.88 -17.38
C LEU A 20 7.95 3.37 -16.36
N GLY A 21 7.59 3.44 -15.08
CA GLY A 21 8.52 3.80 -14.02
C GLY A 21 9.67 2.80 -13.87
N ALA A 22 9.36 1.49 -13.89
CA ALA A 22 10.37 0.43 -13.85
C ALA A 22 11.30 0.50 -15.07
N PHE A 23 10.73 0.59 -16.28
CA PHE A 23 11.49 0.71 -17.53
C PHE A 23 12.39 1.96 -17.55
N ALA A 24 11.87 3.12 -17.12
CA ALA A 24 12.65 4.36 -17.08
C ALA A 24 13.85 4.27 -16.11
N THR A 25 13.72 3.49 -15.05
CA THR A 25 14.81 3.22 -14.11
C THR A 25 15.88 2.33 -14.76
N GLU A 26 15.48 1.20 -15.34
CA GLU A 26 16.39 0.24 -16.00
C GLU A 26 17.08 0.81 -17.24
N ALA A 27 16.38 1.64 -18.02
CA ALA A 27 16.92 2.31 -19.19
C ALA A 27 17.88 3.47 -18.85
N GLY A 28 18.11 3.77 -17.56
CA GLY A 28 18.96 4.86 -17.12
C GLY A 28 18.43 6.26 -17.44
N ILE A 29 17.14 6.38 -17.80
CA ILE A 29 16.47 7.66 -18.07
C ILE A 29 16.37 8.46 -16.76
N ILE A 30 16.13 7.75 -15.65
CA ILE A 30 16.13 8.33 -14.32
C ILE A 30 17.57 8.40 -13.81
N ASN A 31 18.15 9.59 -13.81
CA ASN A 31 19.47 9.82 -13.24
C ASN A 31 19.48 9.68 -11.70
N ALA A 32 20.67 9.57 -11.09
CA ALA A 32 20.81 9.33 -9.65
C ALA A 32 20.15 10.41 -8.76
N SER A 33 20.15 11.67 -9.18
CA SER A 33 19.51 12.77 -8.44
C SER A 33 17.97 12.64 -8.46
N LEU A 34 17.41 12.34 -9.62
CA LEU A 34 15.98 12.08 -9.77
C LEU A 34 15.56 10.81 -9.03
N ALA A 35 16.37 9.74 -9.11
CA ALA A 35 16.14 8.51 -8.38
C ALA A 35 16.09 8.75 -6.86
N GLY A 36 17.06 9.52 -6.32
CA GLY A 36 17.08 9.90 -4.91
C GLY A 36 15.86 10.73 -4.48
N THR A 37 15.38 11.61 -5.37
CA THR A 37 14.15 12.38 -5.14
C THR A 37 12.92 11.48 -5.10
N ILE A 38 12.81 10.56 -6.07
CA ILE A 38 11.69 9.60 -6.14
C ILE A 38 11.67 8.69 -4.92
N THR A 39 12.80 8.08 -4.54
CA THR A 39 12.87 7.18 -3.37
C THR A 39 12.54 7.90 -2.07
N THR A 40 12.85 9.19 -1.99
CA THR A 40 12.53 10.04 -0.84
C THR A 40 11.05 10.38 -0.77
N TRP A 41 10.42 10.80 -1.88
CA TRP A 41 9.04 11.32 -1.86
C TRP A 41 7.97 10.26 -2.11
N LEU A 42 8.26 9.21 -2.89
CA LEU A 42 7.28 8.19 -3.25
C LEU A 42 6.65 7.53 -2.02
N PRO A 43 7.39 7.09 -0.98
CA PRO A 43 6.76 6.52 0.20
C PRO A 43 5.80 7.49 0.90
N ARG A 44 6.09 8.79 0.87
CA ARG A 44 5.23 9.82 1.47
C ARG A 44 3.94 9.99 0.71
N ILE A 45 4.06 10.07 -0.62
CA ILE A 45 2.90 10.14 -1.50
C ILE A 45 2.05 8.89 -1.34
N THR A 46 2.65 7.68 -1.31
CA THR A 46 1.93 6.43 -1.09
C THR A 46 1.16 6.43 0.23
N VAL A 47 1.78 6.82 1.34
CA VAL A 47 1.11 6.90 2.65
C VAL A 47 -0.03 7.91 2.61
N LEU A 48 0.17 9.09 2.03
CA LEU A 48 -0.88 10.10 1.89
C LEU A 48 -2.05 9.58 1.06
N THR A 49 -1.78 8.92 -0.08
CA THR A 49 -2.83 8.32 -0.91
C THR A 49 -3.62 7.25 -0.15
N ILE A 50 -2.95 6.41 0.65
CA ILE A 50 -3.62 5.43 1.50
C ILE A 50 -4.53 6.12 2.52
N LEU A 51 -4.02 7.13 3.23
CA LEU A 51 -4.79 7.87 4.25
C LEU A 51 -6.02 8.56 3.63
N VAL A 52 -5.87 9.17 2.45
CA VAL A 52 -6.99 9.75 1.70
C VAL A 52 -8.01 8.67 1.33
N GLY A 53 -7.57 7.50 0.86
CA GLY A 53 -8.45 6.37 0.58
C GLY A 53 -9.23 5.90 1.81
N ILE A 54 -8.57 5.81 2.96
CA ILE A 54 -9.22 5.45 4.23
C ILE A 54 -10.26 6.49 4.65
N VAL A 55 -10.00 7.78 4.45
CA VAL A 55 -11.00 8.84 4.69
C VAL A 55 -12.25 8.62 3.83
N PHE A 56 -12.09 8.27 2.54
CA PHE A 56 -13.25 7.97 1.70
C PHE A 56 -14.00 6.71 2.12
N VAL A 57 -13.31 5.67 2.60
CA VAL A 57 -13.96 4.50 3.21
C VAL A 57 -14.78 4.93 4.43
N TYR A 58 -14.18 5.71 5.35
CA TYR A 58 -14.87 6.24 6.52
C TYR A 58 -16.10 7.08 6.16
N LEU A 59 -16.00 7.96 5.15
CA LEU A 59 -17.14 8.76 4.69
C LEU A 59 -18.22 7.92 4.00
N SER A 60 -17.84 6.84 3.31
CA SER A 60 -18.78 5.94 2.64
C SER A 60 -19.59 5.07 3.61
N ARG A 61 -19.13 4.93 4.87
CA ARG A 61 -19.75 4.06 5.88
C ARG A 61 -21.22 4.41 6.11
N ASP A 62 -21.54 5.70 6.13
CA ASP A 62 -22.87 6.23 6.44
C ASP A 62 -23.83 6.06 5.24
N LEU A 63 -23.28 5.81 4.04
CA LEU A 63 -24.05 5.66 2.79
C LEU A 63 -24.31 4.19 2.41
N LEU A 64 -23.30 3.32 2.60
CA LEU A 64 -23.36 1.94 2.13
C LEU A 64 -23.90 0.96 3.19
N GLY A 65 -23.60 1.19 4.47
CA GLY A 65 -24.01 0.32 5.59
C GLY A 65 -23.64 -1.16 5.47
N GLY A 66 -23.99 -1.94 6.50
CA GLY A 66 -24.00 -3.41 6.46
C GLY A 66 -22.65 -4.08 6.15
N GLU A 67 -22.74 -5.27 5.55
CA GLU A 67 -21.57 -6.13 5.25
C GLU A 67 -20.61 -5.51 4.23
N ILE A 68 -21.11 -4.66 3.32
CA ILE A 68 -20.26 -3.96 2.34
C ILE A 68 -19.26 -3.05 3.05
N VAL A 69 -19.75 -2.23 3.99
CA VAL A 69 -18.90 -1.32 4.77
C VAL A 69 -17.93 -2.10 5.64
N GLN A 70 -18.39 -3.17 6.31
CA GLN A 70 -17.53 -4.00 7.15
C GLN A 70 -16.35 -4.57 6.35
N ASN A 71 -16.59 -5.07 5.13
CA ASN A 71 -15.52 -5.58 4.27
C ASN A 71 -14.59 -4.47 3.77
N LEU A 72 -15.12 -3.27 3.44
CA LEU A 72 -14.29 -2.10 3.12
C LEU A 72 -13.41 -1.68 4.31
N GLU A 73 -13.92 -1.73 5.54
CA GLU A 73 -13.18 -1.41 6.76
C GLU A 73 -12.06 -2.42 7.02
N VAL A 74 -12.26 -3.72 6.72
CA VAL A 74 -11.18 -4.72 6.76
C VAL A 74 -10.07 -4.39 5.78
N VAL A 75 -10.41 -4.06 4.52
CA VAL A 75 -9.44 -3.65 3.50
C VAL A 75 -8.71 -2.37 3.93
N ALA A 76 -9.44 -1.36 4.41
CA ALA A 76 -8.89 -0.10 4.91
C ALA A 76 -7.97 -0.32 6.12
N THR A 77 -8.31 -1.23 7.03
CA THR A 77 -7.47 -1.60 8.17
C THR A 77 -6.16 -2.23 7.72
N GLY A 78 -6.20 -3.13 6.73
CA GLY A 78 -4.99 -3.69 6.13
C GLY A 78 -4.08 -2.59 5.56
N PHE A 79 -4.65 -1.66 4.78
CA PHE A 79 -3.90 -0.53 4.25
C PHE A 79 -3.41 0.45 5.31
N LEU A 80 -4.18 0.66 6.39
CA LEU A 80 -3.76 1.49 7.51
C LEU A 80 -2.52 0.88 8.16
N ILE A 81 -2.58 -0.41 8.51
CA ILE A 81 -1.43 -1.17 9.07
C ILE A 81 -0.23 -1.01 8.13
N TYR A 82 -0.42 -1.21 6.82
CA TYR A 82 0.63 -1.00 5.84
C TYR A 82 1.22 0.42 5.90
N ALA A 83 0.40 1.47 5.94
CA ALA A 83 0.88 2.84 5.98
C ALA A 83 1.72 3.12 7.24
N VAL A 84 1.26 2.69 8.43
CA VAL A 84 2.00 2.90 9.68
C VAL A 84 3.28 2.08 9.76
N THR A 85 3.38 0.95 9.04
CA THR A 85 4.56 0.07 9.12
C THR A 85 5.54 0.31 7.99
N TRP A 86 5.03 0.65 6.81
CA TRP A 86 5.82 0.96 5.62
C TRP A 86 6.61 2.25 5.78
N TRP A 87 6.03 3.25 6.46
CA TRP A 87 6.70 4.52 6.68
C TRP A 87 8.00 4.37 7.50
N PRO A 88 8.00 3.76 8.71
CA PRO A 88 9.24 3.49 9.44
C PRO A 88 10.19 2.54 8.70
N HIS A 89 9.67 1.55 7.96
CA HIS A 89 10.49 0.65 7.15
C HIS A 89 11.26 1.38 6.04
N LYS A 90 10.62 2.28 5.30
CA LYS A 90 11.27 3.02 4.20
C LYS A 90 12.08 4.22 4.67
N MET A 91 11.61 4.93 5.70
CA MET A 91 12.27 6.15 6.17
C MET A 91 13.38 5.89 7.19
N GLY A 92 13.29 4.82 7.98
CA GLY A 92 14.31 4.45 8.96
C GLY A 92 15.22 3.36 8.41
N TYR A 93 14.72 2.14 8.26
CA TYR A 93 15.55 0.97 7.90
C TYR A 93 16.30 1.13 6.57
N HIS A 94 15.61 1.57 5.50
CA HIS A 94 16.29 1.79 4.22
C HIS A 94 17.18 3.03 4.20
N ALA A 95 16.94 4.03 5.05
CA ALA A 95 17.84 5.17 5.19
C ALA A 95 19.13 4.77 5.93
N GLU A 96 19.04 3.90 6.95
CA GLU A 96 20.19 3.30 7.64
C GLU A 96 21.05 2.46 6.69
N ALA A 97 20.41 1.59 5.90
CA ALA A 97 21.09 0.75 4.91
C ALA A 97 21.84 1.53 3.82
N LEU A 98 21.50 2.82 3.63
CA LEU A 98 22.15 3.75 2.68
C LEU A 98 23.20 4.65 3.35
N GLY A 99 23.58 4.39 4.60
CA GLY A 99 24.61 5.15 5.32
C GLY A 99 24.09 6.37 6.09
N GLY A 100 22.76 6.51 6.23
CA GLY A 100 22.14 7.54 7.06
C GLY A 100 22.25 7.26 8.55
N ALA A 101 22.52 8.29 9.35
CA ALA A 101 22.54 8.21 10.81
C ALA A 101 21.11 8.12 11.37
N ALA A 102 20.51 6.94 11.37
CA ALA A 102 19.38 6.63 12.25
C ALA A 102 19.85 5.54 13.23
N SER A 103 20.20 5.94 14.44
CA SER A 103 20.76 5.05 15.47
C SER A 103 19.96 5.05 16.77
N SER A 104 18.68 5.43 16.75
CA SER A 104 17.88 5.50 17.99
C SER A 104 16.49 4.87 17.96
N ILE A 105 15.82 4.74 16.80
CA ILE A 105 14.42 4.26 16.76
C ILE A 105 14.36 2.72 16.78
N PHE A 106 15.32 2.06 16.15
CA PHE A 106 15.32 0.60 15.94
C PHE A 106 16.38 -0.16 16.74
N GLY A 107 17.15 0.53 17.58
CA GLY A 107 18.37 0.02 18.23
C GLY A 107 18.20 -1.17 19.19
N VAL A 108 16.97 -1.65 19.40
CA VAL A 108 16.68 -2.83 20.24
C VAL A 108 16.87 -4.16 19.47
N PHE A 109 16.67 -4.16 18.14
CA PHE A 109 16.79 -5.36 17.32
C PHE A 109 17.75 -5.15 16.15
N THR A 110 18.27 -6.26 15.61
CA THR A 110 19.16 -6.22 14.45
C THR A 110 18.41 -5.77 13.19
N THR A 111 19.13 -5.18 12.23
CA THR A 111 18.65 -4.86 10.88
C THR A 111 17.93 -6.05 10.23
N GLY A 112 18.49 -7.26 10.35
CA GLY A 112 17.87 -8.48 9.82
C GLY A 112 16.52 -8.81 10.48
N ALA A 113 16.39 -8.64 11.80
CA ALA A 113 15.14 -8.87 12.51
C ALA A 113 14.04 -7.91 12.06
N TRP A 114 14.36 -6.62 11.92
CA TRP A 114 13.43 -5.62 11.39
C TRP A 114 13.01 -5.91 9.95
N ASN A 115 13.95 -6.31 9.10
CA ASN A 115 13.65 -6.70 7.73
C ASN A 115 12.60 -7.83 7.69
N VAL A 116 12.83 -8.90 8.46
CA VAL A 116 11.87 -10.02 8.56
C VAL A 116 10.52 -9.54 9.10
N PHE A 117 10.52 -8.78 10.19
CA PHE A 117 9.31 -8.24 10.79
C PHE A 117 8.46 -7.45 9.80
N PHE A 118 9.05 -6.48 9.09
CA PHE A 118 8.32 -5.65 8.14
C PHE A 118 7.80 -6.45 6.94
N HIS A 119 8.58 -7.39 6.40
CA HIS A 119 8.13 -8.22 5.28
C HIS A 119 7.03 -9.20 5.69
N THR A 120 7.13 -9.83 6.86
CA THR A 120 6.06 -10.68 7.41
C THR A 120 4.79 -9.87 7.65
N LEU A 121 4.92 -8.64 8.15
CA LEU A 121 3.78 -7.75 8.35
C LEU A 121 3.14 -7.30 7.03
N THR A 122 3.94 -7.01 6.00
CA THR A 122 3.41 -6.78 4.64
C THR A 122 2.67 -7.99 4.10
N ALA A 123 3.18 -9.21 4.30
CA ALA A 123 2.47 -10.43 3.90
C ALA A 123 1.13 -10.60 4.65
N ALA A 124 1.11 -10.29 5.96
CA ALA A 124 -0.12 -10.32 6.75
C ALA A 124 -1.14 -9.26 6.28
N VAL A 125 -0.68 -8.04 5.93
CA VAL A 125 -1.51 -7.00 5.30
C VAL A 125 -2.15 -7.52 4.02
N PHE A 126 -1.36 -8.15 3.13
CA PHE A 126 -1.92 -8.72 1.90
C PHE A 126 -2.95 -9.80 2.21
N GLY A 127 -2.71 -10.64 3.22
CA GLY A 127 -3.71 -11.60 3.70
C GLY A 127 -5.02 -10.93 4.14
N LEU A 128 -4.96 -9.85 4.93
CA LEU A 128 -6.13 -9.09 5.38
C LEU A 128 -6.89 -8.44 4.21
N VAL A 129 -6.18 -7.79 3.29
CA VAL A 129 -6.77 -7.16 2.11
C VAL A 129 -7.42 -8.21 1.21
N SER A 130 -6.73 -9.33 0.94
CA SER A 130 -7.28 -10.45 0.19
C SER A 130 -8.51 -11.06 0.86
N PHE A 131 -8.52 -11.17 2.19
CA PHE A 131 -9.68 -11.65 2.94
C PHE A 131 -10.89 -10.70 2.79
N GLY A 132 -10.69 -9.38 2.89
CA GLY A 132 -11.75 -8.40 2.64
C GLY A 132 -12.34 -8.52 1.23
N PHE A 133 -11.50 -8.71 0.20
CA PHE A 133 -11.95 -8.97 -1.17
C PHE A 133 -12.63 -10.33 -1.35
N TYR A 134 -12.17 -11.36 -0.65
CA TYR A 134 -12.81 -12.67 -0.64
C TYR A 134 -14.24 -12.59 -0.11
N ARG A 135 -14.49 -11.82 0.95
CA ARG A 135 -15.84 -11.61 1.48
C ARG A 135 -16.77 -10.92 0.48
N PHE A 136 -16.26 -9.95 -0.30
CA PHE A 136 -17.03 -9.38 -1.42
C PHE A 136 -17.38 -10.41 -2.50
N TRP A 137 -16.45 -11.32 -2.80
CA TRP A 137 -16.70 -12.39 -3.76
C TRP A 137 -17.78 -13.34 -3.25
N GLU A 138 -17.71 -13.77 -1.99
CA GLU A 138 -18.70 -14.65 -1.37
C GLU A 138 -20.11 -14.03 -1.38
N MET A 139 -20.24 -12.77 -0.95
CA MET A 139 -21.51 -12.02 -1.04
C MET A 139 -22.05 -11.96 -2.46
N SER A 140 -21.18 -11.86 -3.46
CA SER A 140 -21.61 -11.85 -4.86
C SER A 140 -22.15 -13.20 -5.33
N GLN A 141 -21.70 -14.32 -4.73
CA GLN A 141 -22.24 -15.63 -5.05
C GLN A 141 -23.63 -15.82 -4.43
N GLU A 142 -23.84 -15.37 -3.20
CA GLU A 142 -25.12 -15.48 -2.49
C GLU A 142 -26.25 -14.70 -3.18
N VAL A 143 -25.95 -13.51 -3.73
CA VAL A 143 -26.94 -12.70 -4.46
C VAL A 143 -27.38 -13.36 -5.77
N ASN A 144 -26.57 -14.24 -6.35
CA ASN A 144 -26.86 -14.92 -7.62
C ASN A 144 -27.40 -16.35 -7.44
N ALA A 145 -27.57 -16.82 -6.20
CA ALA A 145 -28.09 -18.14 -5.86
C ALA A 145 -29.61 -18.11 -5.63
#